data_AF-A0A443PSL2-F1
#
_entry.id   AF-A0A443PSL2-F1
#
_cell.length_a   1.000
_cell.length_b   1.000
_cell.length_c   1.000
_cell.angle_alpha   90.00
_cell.angle_beta   90.00
_cell.angle_gamma   90.00
#
_symmetry.space_group_name_H-M   'P 1'
#
loop_
_entity.id
_entity.type
_entity.pdbx_description
1 polymer ?
#
loop_
_entity_poly.entity_id
_entity_poly.type
_entity_poly.pdbx_seq_one_letter_code
_entity_poly.pdbx_strand_id
1 'polypeptide(L)'
;MTQKANLFKGQQKKKSIPPNRHGKAPSTRKGKKFVKPLKISKEMDTDRELSKFINHCNEIKAATAANKEGGQLSIVKTAPESSTSTAKK
;
A
#
# COMPACT_ATOMS: atom_id res chain seq x y z
N MET A 1 -12.68 -30.74 -19.43
CA MET A 1 -13.81 -30.66 -18.48
C MET A 1 -13.36 -31.27 -17.14
N THR A 2 -12.67 -30.51 -16.29
CA THR A 2 -12.08 -31.03 -15.03
C THR A 2 -12.66 -30.27 -13.84
N GLN A 3 -13.86 -30.68 -13.42
CA GLN A 3 -14.65 -30.10 -12.31
C GLN A 3 -14.03 -30.30 -10.90
N LYS A 4 -12.82 -30.85 -10.76
CA LYS A 4 -12.31 -31.38 -9.48
C LYS A 4 -10.99 -30.78 -9.01
N ALA A 5 -10.63 -29.58 -9.47
CA ALA A 5 -9.41 -28.91 -9.01
C ALA A 5 -9.40 -28.75 -7.47
N ASN A 6 -10.53 -28.41 -6.85
CA ASN A 6 -10.63 -28.18 -5.40
C ASN A 6 -10.84 -29.46 -4.56
N LEU A 7 -10.92 -30.63 -5.21
CA LEU A 7 -11.15 -31.93 -4.54
C LEU A 7 -9.86 -32.77 -4.43
N PHE A 8 -8.73 -32.24 -4.90
CA PHE A 8 -7.46 -32.93 -4.79
C PHE A 8 -6.98 -32.99 -3.33
N LYS A 9 -6.84 -34.22 -2.81
CA LYS A 9 -6.15 -34.48 -1.55
C LYS A 9 -4.72 -33.95 -1.68
N GLY A 10 -4.29 -33.08 -0.75
CA GLY A 10 -2.95 -32.50 -0.74
C GLY A 10 -2.86 -31.00 -1.05
N GLN A 11 -3.96 -30.34 -1.44
CA GLN A 11 -3.94 -28.87 -1.55
C GLN A 11 -3.73 -28.22 -0.18
N GLN A 12 -2.74 -27.33 -0.10
CA GLN A 12 -2.48 -26.56 1.12
C GLN A 12 -3.63 -25.57 1.34
N LYS A 13 -4.51 -25.91 2.29
CA LYS A 13 -5.56 -24.99 2.74
C LYS A 13 -4.89 -23.81 3.45
N LYS A 14 -5.14 -22.58 2.98
CA LYS A 14 -4.73 -21.37 3.70
C LYS A 14 -5.35 -21.42 5.09
N LYS A 15 -4.54 -21.36 6.15
CA LYS A 15 -5.03 -21.38 7.54
C LYS A 15 -5.82 -20.11 7.79
N SER A 16 -7.14 -20.23 7.96
CA SER A 16 -7.99 -19.14 8.40
C SER A 16 -7.90 -19.00 9.93
N ILE A 17 -8.07 -17.77 10.43
CA ILE A 17 -8.09 -17.52 11.87
C ILE A 17 -9.35 -18.19 12.44
N PRO A 18 -9.23 -19.07 13.45
CA PRO A 18 -10.38 -19.75 14.00
C PRO A 18 -11.36 -18.75 14.64
N PRO A 19 -12.68 -18.97 14.50
CA PRO A 19 -13.68 -18.14 15.15
C PRO A 19 -13.59 -18.29 16.68
N ASN A 20 -14.10 -17.30 17.41
CA ASN A 20 -14.18 -17.37 18.87
C ASN A 20 -15.18 -18.46 19.32
N ARG A 21 -15.28 -18.72 20.63
CA ARG A 21 -16.22 -19.71 21.22
C ARG A 21 -17.69 -19.53 20.80
N HIS A 22 -18.07 -18.36 20.30
CA HIS A 22 -19.42 -18.04 19.83
C HIS A 22 -19.52 -17.90 18.30
N GLY A 23 -18.54 -18.41 17.55
CA GLY A 23 -18.54 -18.37 16.08
C GLY A 23 -18.23 -17.00 15.48
N LYS A 24 -17.99 -15.96 16.29
CA LYS A 24 -17.71 -14.61 15.80
C LYS A 24 -16.24 -14.49 15.39
N ALA A 25 -15.99 -13.80 14.28
CA ALA A 25 -14.64 -13.43 13.88
C ALA A 25 -13.97 -12.60 15.00
N PRO A 26 -12.72 -12.89 15.38
CA PRO A 26 -12.05 -12.14 16.43
C PRO A 26 -11.88 -10.68 16.00
N SER A 27 -12.50 -9.76 16.73
CA SER A 27 -12.37 -8.33 16.49
C SER A 27 -10.92 -7.90 16.72
N THR A 28 -10.32 -7.27 15.71
CA THR A 28 -9.02 -6.62 15.81
C THR A 28 -9.22 -5.29 16.54
N ARG A 29 -8.92 -5.21 17.85
CA ARG A 29 -8.91 -3.93 18.57
C ARG A 29 -7.95 -2.97 17.85
N LYS A 30 -8.38 -1.73 17.57
CA LYS A 30 -7.52 -0.69 16.97
C LYS A 30 -6.21 -0.57 17.77
N GLY A 31 -5.09 -0.46 17.08
CA GLY A 31 -3.75 -0.44 17.70
C GLY A 31 -3.10 -1.83 17.85
N LYS A 32 -3.60 -2.88 17.18
CA LYS A 32 -2.91 -4.17 17.12
C LYS A 32 -1.47 -3.97 16.68
N LYS A 33 -0.53 -4.35 17.56
CA LYS A 33 0.91 -4.29 17.33
C LYS A 33 1.23 -4.87 15.95
N PHE A 34 1.96 -4.13 15.13
CA PHE A 34 2.50 -4.65 13.88
C PHE A 34 3.41 -5.84 14.21
N VAL A 35 2.92 -7.05 13.98
CA VAL A 35 3.73 -8.27 14.11
C VAL A 35 4.34 -8.51 12.75
N LYS A 36 5.67 -8.43 12.67
CA LYS A 36 6.40 -8.75 11.43
C LYS A 36 6.04 -10.18 11.01
N PRO A 37 5.60 -10.40 9.76
CA PRO A 37 5.29 -11.74 9.29
C PRO A 37 6.55 -12.59 9.28
N LEU A 38 6.45 -13.83 9.77
CA LEU A 38 7.57 -14.79 9.83
C LEU A 38 8.05 -15.24 8.44
N LYS A 39 7.18 -15.18 7.43
CA LYS A 39 7.49 -15.46 6.03
C LYS A 39 6.86 -14.38 5.17
N ILE A 40 7.66 -13.77 4.31
CA ILE A 40 7.21 -12.76 3.34
C ILE A 40 6.90 -13.51 2.04
N SER A 41 5.67 -13.42 1.56
CA SER A 41 5.28 -13.95 0.25
C SER A 41 5.53 -12.89 -0.84
N LYS A 42 5.65 -13.33 -2.09
CA LYS A 42 5.80 -12.42 -3.24
C LYS A 42 4.65 -11.42 -3.36
N GLU A 43 3.42 -11.87 -3.09
CA GLU A 43 2.22 -11.01 -3.04
C GLU A 43 2.36 -9.89 -1.98
N MET A 44 2.95 -10.19 -0.82
CA MET A 44 3.17 -9.17 0.20
C MET A 44 4.21 -8.12 -0.19
N ASP A 45 5.18 -8.48 -1.02
CA ASP A 45 6.18 -7.53 -1.51
C ASP A 45 5.60 -6.61 -2.58
N THR A 46 4.77 -7.15 -3.49
CA THR A 46 4.04 -6.32 -4.46
C THR A 46 3.10 -5.34 -3.76
N ASP A 47 2.38 -5.77 -2.71
CA ASP A 47 1.51 -4.88 -1.93
C ASP A 47 2.29 -3.77 -1.22
N ARG A 48 3.51 -4.05 -0.77
CA ARG A 48 4.40 -3.04 -0.16
C ARG A 48 4.88 -2.02 -1.18
N GLU A 49 5.24 -2.45 -2.39
CA GLU A 49 5.66 -1.56 -3.47
C GLU A 49 4.53 -0.63 -3.90
N LEU A 50 3.32 -1.17 -4.07
CA LEU A 50 2.12 -0.38 -4.36
C LEU A 50 1.82 0.63 -3.25
N SER A 51 1.91 0.21 -1.99
CA SER A 51 1.68 1.10 -0.85
C SER A 51 2.70 2.24 -0.78
N LYS A 52 3.99 1.95 -1.04
CA LYS A 52 5.05 2.96 -1.11
C LYS A 52 4.79 3.97 -2.22
N PHE A 53 4.41 3.50 -3.41
CA PHE A 53 4.09 4.36 -4.55
C PHE A 53 2.91 5.29 -4.22
N ILE A 54 1.83 4.77 -3.66
CA ILE A 54 0.66 5.56 -3.28
C ILE A 54 1.02 6.63 -2.24
N ASN A 55 1.81 6.26 -1.22
CA ASN A 55 2.24 7.21 -0.19
C ASN A 55 3.09 8.34 -0.79
N HIS A 56 4.05 7.99 -1.65
CA HIS A 56 4.88 8.98 -2.34
C HIS A 56 4.04 9.95 -3.20
N CYS A 57 3.05 9.44 -3.94
CA CYS A 57 2.12 10.30 -4.69
C CYS A 57 1.29 11.21 -3.79
N ASN A 58 0.81 10.71 -2.65
CA ASN A 58 0.04 11.50 -1.70
C ASN A 58 0.89 12.59 -1.03
N GLU A 59 2.13 12.26 -0.67
CA GLU A 59 3.10 13.20 -0.11
C GLU A 59 3.41 14.33 -1.08
N ILE A 60 3.72 14.01 -2.35
CA ILE A 60 3.94 15.03 -3.39
C ILE A 60 2.70 15.88 -3.57
N LYS A 61 1.52 15.27 -3.67
CA LYS A 61 0.26 16.01 -3.86
C LYS A 61 0.00 16.97 -2.70
N ALA A 62 0.24 16.55 -1.47
CA ALA A 62 0.12 17.39 -0.28
C ALA A 62 1.14 18.53 -0.30
N ALA A 63 2.41 18.24 -0.65
CA ALA A 63 3.46 19.24 -0.76
C ALA A 63 3.13 20.27 -1.86
N THR A 64 2.66 19.85 -3.03
CA THR A 64 2.26 20.76 -4.11
C THR A 64 1.07 21.63 -3.72
N ALA A 65 0.05 21.06 -3.06
CA ALA A 65 -1.09 21.83 -2.57
C ALA A 65 -0.66 22.89 -1.54
N ALA A 66 0.21 22.52 -0.59
CA ALA A 66 0.76 23.43 0.40
C ALA A 66 1.58 24.57 -0.23
N ASN A 67 2.43 24.28 -1.22
CA ASN A 67 3.21 25.30 -1.93
C ASN A 67 2.34 26.24 -2.79
N LYS A 68 1.18 25.76 -3.26
CA LYS A 68 0.23 26.56 -4.04
C LYS A 68 -0.60 27.50 -3.16
N GLU A 69 -1.04 27.03 -1.99
CA GLU A 69 -1.90 27.82 -1.08
C GLU A 69 -1.10 28.65 -0.06
N GLY A 70 0.08 28.19 0.35
CA GLY A 70 1.03 28.94 1.17
C GLY A 70 2.22 29.36 0.33
N GLY A 71 2.28 30.64 -0.03
CA GLY A 71 3.28 31.22 -0.94
C GLY A 71 4.69 30.66 -0.76
N GLN A 72 5.38 30.46 -1.88
CA GLN A 72 6.65 29.75 -2.04
C GLN A 72 7.67 30.04 -0.92
N LEU A 73 7.67 29.19 0.11
CA LEU A 73 8.68 29.23 1.16
C LEU A 73 9.96 28.61 0.60
N SER A 74 11.02 29.42 0.44
CA SER A 74 12.32 29.06 -0.15
C SER A 74 13.12 28.01 0.63
N ILE A 75 12.48 27.26 1.54
CA ILE A 75 13.08 26.27 2.44
C ILE A 75 12.99 24.86 1.82
N VAL A 76 12.02 24.62 0.93
CA VAL A 76 11.91 23.35 0.20
C VAL A 76 12.75 23.47 -1.07
N LYS A 77 13.81 22.67 -1.19
CA LYS A 77 14.53 22.49 -2.45
C LYS A 77 13.59 21.77 -3.41
N THR A 78 12.83 22.55 -4.17
CA THR A 78 11.98 22.03 -5.24
C THR A 78 12.87 21.24 -6.19
N ALA A 79 12.44 20.05 -6.60
CA ALA A 79 13.05 19.40 -7.73
C ALA A 79 13.02 20.41 -8.90
N PRO A 80 14.12 20.58 -9.65
CA PRO A 80 14.16 21.58 -10.71
C PRO A 80 13.00 21.31 -11.66
N GLU A 81 12.12 22.30 -11.80
CA GLU A 81 11.10 22.26 -12.83
C GLU A 81 11.83 21.99 -14.15
N SER A 82 11.46 20.91 -14.82
CA SER A 82 11.89 20.64 -16.18
C SER A 82 11.50 21.88 -17.00
N SER A 83 12.50 22.66 -17.36
CA SER A 83 12.39 23.82 -18.21
C SER A 83 11.95 23.38 -19.61
N THR A 84 10.66 23.13 -19.81
CA THR A 84 10.05 23.22 -21.13
C THR A 84 9.91 24.71 -21.42
N SER A 85 11.04 25.31 -21.82
CA SER A 85 11.07 26.63 -22.43
C SER A 85 10.26 26.58 -23.71
N THR A 86 9.00 27.01 -23.63
CA THR A 86 8.23 27.47 -24.78
C THR A 86 8.92 28.70 -25.35
N ALA A 87 9.83 28.51 -26.30
CA ALA A 87 10.29 29.57 -27.18
C ALA A 87 9.39 29.59 -28.42
N LYS A 88 8.43 30.52 -28.42
CA LYS A 88 7.85 31.04 -29.66
C LYS A 88 8.95 31.76 -30.43
N LYS A 89 9.28 31.29 -31.64
CA LYS A 89 9.59 32.13 -32.79
C LYS A 89 9.36 31.34 -34.07
#